data_AF-A0A7J0BNL2-F1
#
_entry.id   AF-A0A7J0BNL2-F1
#
_cell.length_a   1.000
_cell.length_b   1.000
_cell.length_c   1.000
_cell.angle_alpha   90.00
_cell.angle_beta   90.00
_cell.angle_gamma   90.00
#
_symmetry.space_group_name_H-M   'P 1'
#
loop_
_entity.id
_entity.type
_entity.pdbx_description
1 polymer ?
#
loop_
_entity_poly.entity_id
_entity_poly.type
_entity_poly.pdbx_seq_one_letter_code
_entity_poly.pdbx_strand_id
1 'polypeptide(L)'
;MRYFRYVLLAALAMFLCACARNPLGMTDDEWQGLSSEQQMVAREKQAQLDIEQQKLDEERRARVAAAEAAKREEQHRNDLAAGMILEIVPQTPICLGGSRCGGIDSRVILPLKALASVDYIQFLADDNIGDKHDAVAHFYADDQLAERVDIKKIRQWHEVFIGKTARNIVIRPEGDDELRIYHIKVFGQKHDCGNEQFIIIRK
;
A
#
# COMPACT_ATOMS: atom_id res chain seq x y z
N MET A 1 23.81 0.59 -43.43
CA MET A 1 23.49 -0.39 -42.36
C MET A 1 24.67 -1.20 -41.82
N ARG A 2 25.69 -1.61 -42.61
CA ARG A 2 26.82 -2.40 -42.07
C ARG A 2 27.68 -1.65 -41.03
N TYR A 3 27.96 -0.37 -41.23
CA TYR A 3 28.76 0.44 -40.30
C TYR A 3 28.13 0.61 -38.90
N PHE A 4 26.80 0.70 -38.82
CA PHE A 4 26.08 0.85 -37.55
C PHE A 4 26.24 -0.37 -36.64
N ARG A 5 26.30 -1.59 -37.22
CA ARG A 5 26.53 -2.84 -36.48
C ARG A 5 27.92 -2.88 -35.84
N TYR A 6 28.95 -2.39 -36.52
CA TYR A 6 30.32 -2.35 -35.99
C TYR A 6 30.47 -1.31 -34.88
N VAL A 7 29.80 -0.16 -35.00
CA VAL A 7 29.78 0.86 -33.94
C VAL A 7 29.09 0.33 -32.67
N LEU A 8 27.96 -0.38 -32.82
CA LEU A 8 27.25 -0.97 -31.68
C LEU A 8 28.07 -2.07 -30.99
N LEU A 9 28.77 -2.90 -31.77
CA LEU A 9 29.68 -3.93 -31.24
C LEU A 9 30.89 -3.33 -30.52
N ALA A 10 31.48 -2.25 -31.06
CA ALA A 10 32.59 -1.56 -30.41
C ALA A 10 32.17 -0.87 -29.11
N ALA A 11 30.97 -0.25 -29.09
CA ALA A 11 30.41 0.34 -27.88
C ALA A 11 30.12 -0.70 -26.80
N LEU A 12 29.58 -1.88 -27.18
CA LEU A 12 29.35 -3.00 -26.26
C LEU A 12 30.67 -3.54 -25.68
N ALA A 13 31.71 -3.69 -26.52
CA ALA A 13 33.02 -4.15 -26.07
C ALA A 13 33.68 -3.16 -25.08
N MET A 14 33.55 -1.84 -25.31
CA MET A 14 34.04 -0.83 -24.36
C MET A 14 33.29 -0.87 -23.02
N PHE A 15 31.99 -1.16 -23.01
CA PHE A 15 31.23 -1.30 -21.76
C PHE A 15 31.63 -2.54 -20.93
N LEU A 16 32.06 -3.62 -21.58
CA LEU A 16 32.45 -4.86 -20.89
C LEU A 16 33.81 -4.75 -20.17
N CYS A 17 34.72 -3.89 -20.63
CA CYS A 17 36.03 -3.69 -19.99
C CYS A 17 35.96 -2.84 -18.71
N ALA A 18 34.87 -2.13 -18.44
CA ALA A 18 34.75 -1.22 -17.30
C ALA A 18 34.29 -1.90 -15.99
N CYS A 19 34.00 -3.22 -16.01
CA CYS A 19 33.44 -3.93 -14.85
C CYS A 19 34.46 -4.63 -13.96
N ALA A 20 35.75 -4.63 -14.32
CA ALA A 20 36.79 -5.26 -13.51
C ALA A 20 37.35 -4.25 -12.51
N ARG A 21 36.69 -4.08 -11.35
CA ARG A 21 37.25 -3.34 -10.23
C ARG A 21 38.08 -4.28 -9.37
N ASN A 22 39.35 -3.95 -9.11
CA ASN A 22 40.21 -4.77 -8.24
C ASN A 22 39.66 -4.83 -6.82
N PRO A 23 39.87 -5.95 -6.09
CA PRO A 23 39.36 -6.10 -4.73
C PRO A 23 39.93 -5.02 -3.81
N LEU A 24 39.19 -4.74 -2.73
CA LEU A 24 39.54 -3.75 -1.69
C LEU A 24 39.71 -2.31 -2.22
N GLY A 25 39.25 -2.03 -3.44
CA GLY A 25 39.37 -0.70 -4.06
C GLY A 25 40.79 -0.33 -4.48
N MET A 26 41.69 -1.31 -4.65
CA MET A 26 43.07 -1.10 -5.11
C MET A 26 43.11 -0.61 -6.57
N THR A 27 44.14 0.14 -6.92
CA THR A 27 44.42 0.56 -8.31
C THR A 27 45.00 -0.61 -9.13
N ASP A 28 45.00 -0.49 -10.46
CA ASP A 28 45.53 -1.54 -11.35
C ASP A 28 47.04 -1.76 -11.15
N ASP A 29 47.80 -0.69 -10.94
CA ASP A 29 49.25 -0.76 -10.72
C ASP A 29 49.57 -1.46 -9.39
N GLU A 30 48.83 -1.14 -8.33
CA GLU A 30 48.95 -1.81 -7.03
C GLU A 30 48.60 -3.29 -7.14
N TRP A 31 47.54 -3.63 -7.89
CA TRP A 31 47.09 -5.00 -8.08
C TRP A 31 48.09 -5.85 -8.88
N GLN A 32 48.63 -5.29 -9.97
CA GLN A 32 49.64 -5.96 -10.80
C GLN A 32 50.98 -6.12 -10.07
N GLY A 33 51.28 -5.23 -9.12
CA GLY A 33 52.46 -5.33 -8.25
C GLY A 33 52.39 -6.45 -7.21
N LEU A 34 51.20 -7.00 -6.93
CA LEU A 34 51.04 -8.12 -6.00
C LEU A 34 51.47 -9.45 -6.62
N SER A 35 52.12 -10.30 -5.81
CA SER A 35 52.33 -11.70 -6.18
C SER A 35 51.00 -12.45 -6.33
N SER A 36 51.00 -13.55 -7.07
CA SER A 36 49.79 -14.37 -7.28
C SER A 36 49.16 -14.86 -5.97
N GLU A 37 49.97 -15.16 -4.95
CA GLU A 37 49.48 -15.54 -3.62
C GLU A 37 48.80 -14.37 -2.91
N GLN A 38 49.37 -13.16 -2.97
CA GLN A 38 48.75 -11.96 -2.40
C GLN A 38 47.45 -11.58 -3.10
N GLN A 39 47.36 -11.77 -4.42
CA GLN A 39 46.12 -11.57 -5.16
C GLN A 39 45.01 -12.53 -4.69
N MET A 40 45.34 -13.80 -4.45
CA MET A 40 44.39 -14.77 -3.88
C MET A 40 43.89 -14.31 -2.51
N VAL A 41 44.79 -13.94 -1.60
CA VAL A 41 44.45 -13.46 -0.24
C VAL A 41 43.57 -12.20 -0.29
N ALA A 42 43.87 -11.27 -1.19
CA ALA A 42 43.08 -10.05 -1.34
C ALA A 42 41.65 -10.33 -1.83
N ARG A 43 41.47 -11.30 -2.74
CA ARG A 43 40.14 -11.75 -3.18
C ARG A 43 39.38 -12.46 -2.07
N GLU A 44 40.05 -13.32 -1.30
CA GLU A 44 39.43 -13.96 -0.13
C GLU A 44 38.96 -12.93 0.89
N LYS A 45 39.78 -11.92 1.17
CA LYS A 45 39.42 -10.83 2.07
C LYS A 45 38.24 -10.01 1.55
N GLN A 46 38.20 -9.71 0.25
CA GLN A 46 37.04 -9.04 -0.36
C GLN A 46 35.79 -9.89 -0.23
N ALA A 47 35.87 -11.20 -0.53
CA ALA A 47 34.73 -12.11 -0.40
C ALA A 47 34.22 -12.18 1.05
N GLN A 48 35.11 -12.16 2.04
CA GLN A 48 34.72 -12.10 3.46
C GLN A 48 33.99 -10.79 3.79
N LEU A 49 34.49 -9.65 3.31
CA LEU A 49 33.85 -8.35 3.52
C LEU A 49 32.49 -8.27 2.82
N ASP A 50 32.36 -8.83 1.62
CA ASP A 50 31.09 -8.87 0.89
C ASP A 50 30.04 -9.69 1.64
N ILE A 51 30.43 -10.84 2.21
CA ILE A 51 29.54 -11.67 3.05
C ILE A 51 29.13 -10.93 4.32
N GLU A 52 30.07 -10.25 4.98
CA GLU A 52 29.78 -9.45 6.19
C GLU A 52 28.83 -8.30 5.89
N GLN A 53 29.07 -7.57 4.79
CA GLN A 53 28.22 -6.46 4.36
C GLN A 53 26.80 -6.94 4.02
N GLN A 54 26.67 -8.07 3.33
CA GLN A 54 25.37 -8.69 3.05
C GLN A 54 24.61 -9.01 4.34
N LYS A 55 25.28 -9.61 5.34
CA LYS A 55 24.66 -9.90 6.65
C LYS A 55 24.18 -8.62 7.35
N LEU A 56 24.99 -7.57 7.35
CA LEU A 56 24.61 -6.28 7.95
C LEU A 56 23.41 -5.64 7.23
N ASP A 57 23.35 -5.74 5.91
CA ASP A 57 22.24 -5.22 5.12
C ASP A 57 20.96 -6.03 5.32
N GLU A 58 21.06 -7.36 5.42
CA GLU A 58 19.96 -8.24 5.80
C GLU A 58 19.44 -7.93 7.20
N GLU A 59 20.33 -7.79 8.18
CA GLU A 59 19.97 -7.42 9.55
C GLU A 59 19.29 -6.04 9.59
N ARG A 60 19.81 -5.06 8.84
CA ARG A 60 19.19 -3.73 8.72
C ARG A 60 17.79 -3.81 8.13
N ARG A 61 17.60 -4.58 7.05
CA ARG A 61 16.29 -4.78 6.41
C ARG A 61 15.32 -5.47 7.37
N ALA A 62 15.77 -6.51 8.07
CA ALA A 62 14.97 -7.22 9.07
C ALA A 62 14.56 -6.28 10.21
N ARG A 63 15.47 -5.44 10.71
CA ARG A 63 15.18 -4.47 11.77
C ARG A 63 14.16 -3.43 11.35
N VAL A 64 14.28 -2.90 10.12
CA VAL A 64 13.29 -1.94 9.58
C VAL A 64 11.93 -2.59 9.43
N ALA A 65 11.88 -3.79 8.82
CA ALA A 65 10.63 -4.53 8.64
C ALA A 65 9.96 -4.88 9.98
N ALA A 66 10.73 -5.29 10.99
CA ALA A 66 10.24 -5.57 12.34
C ALA A 66 9.70 -4.30 13.03
N ALA A 67 10.41 -3.17 12.91
CA ALA A 67 9.95 -1.90 13.46
C ALA A 67 8.65 -1.42 12.79
N GLU A 68 8.50 -1.60 11.48
CA GLU A 68 7.27 -1.28 10.75
C GLU A 68 6.11 -2.23 11.12
N ALA A 69 6.40 -3.52 11.32
CA ALA A 69 5.41 -4.47 11.81
C ALA A 69 4.91 -4.11 13.21
N ALA A 70 5.82 -3.79 14.14
CA ALA A 70 5.48 -3.37 15.49
C ALA A 70 4.62 -2.09 15.51
N LYS A 71 4.97 -1.09 14.68
CA LYS A 71 4.15 0.12 14.53
C LYS A 71 2.75 -0.17 14.01
N ARG A 72 2.61 -1.08 13.03
CA ARG A 72 1.30 -1.48 12.49
C ARG A 72 0.45 -2.21 13.53
N GLU A 73 1.05 -3.11 14.30
CA GLU A 73 0.37 -3.82 15.36
C GLU A 73 -0.09 -2.87 16.48
N GLU A 74 0.77 -1.94 16.89
CA GLU A 74 0.42 -0.90 17.86
C GLU A 74 -0.72 -0.01 17.34
N GLN A 75 -0.66 0.42 16.08
CA GLN A 75 -1.73 1.21 15.47
C GLN A 75 -3.04 0.42 15.44
N HIS A 76 -3.02 -0.84 15.01
CA HIS A 76 -4.21 -1.69 15.00
C HIS A 76 -4.79 -1.87 16.41
N ARG A 77 -3.95 -2.06 17.42
CA ARG A 77 -4.37 -2.11 18.83
C ARG A 77 -5.03 -0.80 19.27
N ASN A 78 -4.46 0.34 18.90
CA ASN A 78 -5.02 1.66 19.20
C ASN A 78 -6.35 1.87 18.49
N ASP A 79 -6.49 1.44 17.23
CA ASP A 79 -7.73 1.51 16.47
C ASP A 79 -8.84 0.64 17.10
N LEU A 80 -8.51 -0.59 17.52
CA LEU A 80 -9.43 -1.45 18.26
C LEU A 80 -9.87 -0.80 19.58
N ALA A 81 -8.93 -0.21 20.33
CA ALA A 81 -9.24 0.51 21.57
C ALA A 81 -10.11 1.76 21.32
N ALA A 82 -9.97 2.39 20.16
CA ALA A 82 -10.80 3.50 19.70
C ALA A 82 -12.18 3.07 19.16
N GLY A 83 -12.52 1.78 19.20
CA GLY A 83 -13.82 1.28 18.76
C GLY A 83 -13.88 0.85 17.29
N MET A 84 -12.76 0.47 16.68
CA MET A 84 -12.78 -0.12 15.34
C MET A 84 -13.55 -1.45 15.34
N ILE A 85 -14.62 -1.53 14.55
CA ILE A 85 -15.51 -2.69 14.45
C ILE A 85 -15.30 -3.52 13.18
N LEU A 86 -14.70 -2.93 12.15
CA LEU A 86 -14.38 -3.55 10.86
C LEU A 86 -13.14 -2.89 10.24
N GLU A 87 -12.25 -3.70 9.69
CA GLU A 87 -11.09 -3.27 8.89
C GLU A 87 -11.07 -4.06 7.59
N ILE A 88 -10.84 -3.38 6.47
CA ILE A 88 -10.68 -4.00 5.15
C ILE A 88 -9.43 -3.43 4.47
N VAL A 89 -8.49 -4.32 4.17
CA VAL A 89 -7.31 -4.05 3.35
C VAL A 89 -7.38 -4.93 2.11
N PRO A 90 -7.91 -4.44 0.99
CA PRO A 90 -8.00 -5.22 -0.24
C PRO A 90 -6.60 -5.47 -0.82
N GLN A 91 -6.40 -6.65 -1.43
CA GLN A 91 -5.11 -6.99 -2.07
C GLN A 91 -4.78 -6.06 -3.25
N THR A 92 -5.81 -5.66 -3.98
CA THR A 92 -5.76 -4.65 -5.04
C THR A 92 -6.65 -3.48 -4.66
N PRO A 93 -6.28 -2.22 -4.97
CA PRO A 93 -7.13 -1.07 -4.66
C PRO A 93 -8.51 -1.23 -5.30
N ILE A 94 -9.56 -0.93 -4.54
CA ILE A 94 -10.93 -0.95 -5.05
C ILE A 94 -11.12 0.27 -5.94
N CYS A 95 -11.36 0.03 -7.23
CA CYS A 95 -11.67 1.06 -8.22
C CYS A 95 -13.18 1.28 -8.22
N LEU A 96 -13.65 2.51 -8.05
CA LEU A 96 -15.06 2.89 -8.20
C LEU A 96 -15.22 4.01 -9.23
N GLY A 97 -16.34 3.97 -9.93
CA GLY A 97 -16.87 4.98 -10.84
C GLY A 97 -16.47 4.82 -12.30
N GLY A 98 -16.74 5.89 -13.06
CA GLY A 98 -16.36 6.13 -14.46
C GLY A 98 -16.24 4.95 -15.41
N SER A 99 -15.56 5.15 -16.53
CA SER A 99 -15.43 4.10 -17.56
C SER A 99 -14.33 3.10 -17.22
N ARG A 100 -13.36 3.48 -16.39
CA ARG A 100 -12.19 2.68 -16.03
C ARG A 100 -12.42 1.81 -14.79
N CYS A 101 -13.35 2.19 -13.91
CA CYS A 101 -13.61 1.50 -12.64
C CYS A 101 -14.96 0.76 -12.58
N GLY A 102 -15.59 0.49 -13.74
CA GLY A 102 -16.79 -0.35 -13.82
C GLY A 102 -18.12 0.40 -13.84
N GLY A 103 -18.11 1.72 -14.03
CA GLY A 103 -19.31 2.52 -14.27
C GLY A 103 -19.89 3.17 -13.02
N ILE A 104 -20.97 3.90 -13.25
CA ILE A 104 -21.71 4.67 -12.24
C ILE A 104 -22.36 3.79 -11.15
N ASP A 105 -22.56 2.50 -11.44
CA ASP A 105 -23.21 1.55 -10.53
C ASP A 105 -22.21 0.83 -9.60
N SER A 106 -20.92 1.07 -9.77
CA SER A 106 -19.89 0.48 -8.92
C SER A 106 -20.01 0.98 -7.48
N ARG A 107 -19.92 0.06 -6.52
CA ARG A 107 -20.12 0.34 -5.11
C ARG A 107 -19.37 -0.65 -4.23
N VAL A 108 -18.96 -0.19 -3.06
CA VAL A 108 -18.45 -1.06 -1.99
C VAL A 108 -19.53 -1.24 -0.96
N ILE A 109 -19.85 -2.50 -0.64
CA ILE A 109 -20.76 -2.85 0.44
C ILE A 109 -19.90 -3.42 1.58
N LEU A 110 -20.02 -2.79 2.75
CA LEU A 110 -19.33 -3.17 3.98
C LEU A 110 -20.36 -3.81 4.92
N PRO A 111 -20.55 -5.13 4.89
CA PRO A 111 -21.48 -5.80 5.78
C PRO A 111 -20.90 -5.83 7.19
N LEU A 112 -21.63 -5.25 8.14
CA LEU A 112 -21.30 -5.30 9.56
C LEU A 112 -21.83 -6.63 10.13
N LYS A 113 -21.01 -7.31 10.94
CA LYS A 113 -21.36 -8.63 11.51
C LYS A 113 -22.62 -8.61 12.40
N ALA A 114 -22.96 -7.44 12.94
CA ALA A 114 -24.12 -7.20 13.77
C ALA A 114 -24.65 -5.78 13.50
N LEU A 115 -25.83 -5.48 14.02
CA LEU A 115 -26.31 -4.09 14.06
C LEU A 115 -25.32 -3.27 14.90
N ALA A 116 -24.87 -2.13 14.39
CA ALA A 116 -23.91 -1.29 15.10
C ALA A 116 -24.25 0.19 14.92
N SER A 117 -24.02 0.98 15.97
CA SER A 117 -23.93 2.43 15.86
C SER A 117 -22.58 2.77 15.24
N VAL A 118 -22.57 3.31 14.03
CA VAL A 118 -21.35 3.69 13.32
C VAL A 118 -21.10 5.18 13.56
N ASP A 119 -19.98 5.48 14.22
CA ASP A 119 -19.61 6.86 14.56
C ASP A 119 -18.97 7.53 13.35
N TYR A 120 -17.88 6.95 12.85
CA TYR A 120 -17.15 7.45 11.69
C TYR A 120 -16.44 6.34 10.92
N ILE A 121 -16.01 6.66 9.70
CA ILE A 121 -15.24 5.79 8.81
C ILE A 121 -13.96 6.51 8.46
N GLN A 122 -12.84 5.81 8.59
CA GLN A 122 -11.57 6.25 8.04
C GLN A 122 -11.25 5.43 6.81
N PHE A 123 -10.84 6.07 5.72
CA PHE A 123 -10.46 5.35 4.51
C PHE A 123 -9.31 6.04 3.79
N LEU A 124 -8.41 5.24 3.23
CA LEU A 124 -7.27 5.70 2.44
C LEU A 124 -7.67 5.67 0.97
N ALA A 125 -7.72 6.82 0.32
CA ALA A 125 -8.16 6.93 -1.07
C ALA A 125 -7.37 7.98 -1.87
N ASP A 126 -7.47 7.88 -3.19
CA ASP A 126 -7.13 8.95 -4.13
C ASP A 126 -8.04 8.91 -5.37
N ASP A 127 -8.16 10.04 -6.06
CA ASP A 127 -8.85 10.19 -7.36
C ASP A 127 -7.86 10.41 -8.52
N ASN A 128 -6.62 9.95 -8.36
CA ASN A 128 -5.61 10.04 -9.40
C ASN A 128 -5.79 8.91 -10.43
N ILE A 129 -6.97 8.86 -11.01
CA ILE A 129 -7.43 7.92 -12.03
C ILE A 129 -8.34 8.66 -13.01
N GLY A 130 -8.21 8.36 -14.30
CA GLY A 130 -8.95 9.08 -15.33
C GLY A 130 -8.43 10.50 -15.56
N ASP A 131 -9.27 11.31 -16.23
CA ASP A 131 -8.94 12.68 -16.64
C ASP A 131 -9.54 13.75 -15.71
N LYS A 132 -10.48 13.34 -14.83
CA LYS A 132 -11.13 14.18 -13.80
C LYS A 132 -10.48 13.93 -12.43
N HIS A 133 -10.41 14.95 -11.59
CA HIS A 133 -9.70 14.92 -10.30
C HIS A 133 -10.44 15.74 -9.22
N ASP A 134 -11.74 15.56 -9.19
CA ASP A 134 -12.71 16.17 -8.30
C ASP A 134 -13.72 15.13 -7.80
N ALA A 135 -13.24 13.89 -7.60
CA ALA A 135 -14.13 12.77 -7.34
C ALA A 135 -14.82 12.90 -5.99
N VAL A 136 -16.15 12.74 -5.96
CA VAL A 136 -16.92 12.74 -4.72
C VAL A 136 -17.39 11.32 -4.38
N ALA A 137 -17.25 10.95 -3.11
CA ALA A 137 -17.77 9.69 -2.56
C ALA A 137 -18.97 9.94 -1.65
N HIS A 138 -20.05 9.17 -1.87
CA HIS A 138 -21.25 9.13 -1.05
C HIS A 138 -21.23 7.94 -0.11
N PHE A 139 -21.55 8.19 1.15
CA PHE A 139 -21.62 7.17 2.20
C PHE A 139 -23.08 6.97 2.61
N TYR A 140 -23.52 5.71 2.60
CA TYR A 140 -24.86 5.32 3.00
C TYR A 140 -24.82 4.36 4.18
N ALA A 141 -25.78 4.48 5.09
CA ALA A 141 -26.01 3.59 6.22
C ALA A 141 -27.41 2.99 6.07
N ASP A 142 -27.50 1.69 5.76
CA ASP A 142 -28.76 0.99 5.42
C ASP A 142 -29.66 1.81 4.44
N ASP A 143 -29.08 2.19 3.30
CA ASP A 143 -29.70 2.98 2.21
C ASP A 143 -30.01 4.46 2.52
N GLN A 144 -29.75 4.94 3.73
CA GLN A 144 -29.83 6.36 4.04
C GLN A 144 -28.50 7.05 3.76
N LEU A 145 -28.51 8.11 2.95
CA LEU A 145 -27.32 8.94 2.75
C LEU A 145 -26.90 9.53 4.10
N ALA A 146 -25.65 9.30 4.47
CA ALA A 146 -25.03 9.82 5.68
C ALA A 146 -24.23 11.08 5.36
N GLU A 147 -23.28 11.00 4.42
CA GLU A 147 -22.35 12.08 4.14
C GLU A 147 -21.78 12.00 2.71
N ARG A 148 -21.23 13.13 2.23
CA ARG A 148 -20.53 13.24 0.95
C ARG A 148 -19.12 13.78 1.18
N VAL A 149 -18.11 13.16 0.59
CA VAL A 149 -16.70 13.54 0.79
C VAL A 149 -15.98 13.70 -0.53
N ASP A 150 -15.33 14.85 -0.70
CA ASP A 150 -14.43 15.16 -1.81
C ASP A 150 -13.09 14.42 -1.63
N ILE A 151 -12.73 13.60 -2.61
CA ILE A 151 -11.52 12.79 -2.61
C ILE A 151 -10.39 13.60 -3.23
N LYS A 152 -9.20 13.54 -2.63
CA LYS A 152 -8.05 14.29 -3.15
C LYS A 152 -7.21 13.43 -4.09
N LYS A 153 -6.50 14.10 -4.98
CA LYS A 153 -5.54 13.48 -5.91
C LYS A 153 -4.38 12.75 -5.25
N ILE A 154 -4.02 13.17 -4.04
CA ILE A 154 -2.93 12.54 -3.30
C ILE A 154 -3.53 11.48 -2.40
N ARG A 155 -2.90 10.30 -2.39
CA ARG A 155 -3.24 9.21 -1.50
C ARG A 155 -3.14 9.66 -0.04
N GLN A 156 -4.28 9.78 0.62
CA GLN A 156 -4.36 10.20 2.01
C GLN A 156 -5.56 9.59 2.74
N TRP A 157 -5.51 9.65 4.07
CA TRP A 157 -6.62 9.25 4.92
C TRP A 157 -7.69 10.33 4.92
N HIS A 158 -8.93 9.89 4.73
CA HIS A 158 -10.14 10.67 4.86
C HIS A 158 -10.95 10.13 6.03
N GLU A 159 -11.61 11.02 6.77
CA GLU A 159 -12.51 10.66 7.87
C GLU A 159 -13.90 11.19 7.57
N VAL A 160 -14.91 10.33 7.77
CA VAL A 160 -16.31 10.65 7.47
C VAL A 160 -17.15 10.33 8.70
N PHE A 161 -17.83 11.34 9.23
CA PHE A 161 -18.80 11.12 10.29
C PHE A 161 -20.07 10.45 9.71
N ILE A 162 -20.48 9.34 10.30
CA ILE A 162 -21.69 8.60 9.88
C ILE A 162 -22.83 8.84 10.88
N GLY A 163 -22.55 8.73 12.18
CA GLY A 163 -23.51 9.01 13.25
C GLY A 163 -24.84 8.26 13.15
N LYS A 164 -24.84 7.05 12.60
CA LYS A 164 -26.07 6.27 12.31
C LYS A 164 -25.90 4.81 12.69
N THR A 165 -27.00 4.20 13.15
CA THR A 165 -27.08 2.75 13.32
C THR A 165 -27.33 2.08 11.98
N ALA A 166 -26.53 1.06 11.63
CA ALA A 166 -26.72 0.30 10.40
C ALA A 166 -26.22 -1.14 10.50
N ARG A 167 -26.61 -1.97 9.53
CA ARG A 167 -26.04 -3.30 9.26
C ARG A 167 -25.09 -3.27 8.06
N ASN A 168 -25.30 -2.36 7.13
CA ASN A 168 -24.47 -2.21 5.95
C ASN A 168 -24.08 -0.75 5.78
N ILE A 169 -22.79 -0.53 5.53
CA ILE A 169 -22.33 0.73 4.96
C ILE A 169 -22.10 0.53 3.47
N VAL A 170 -22.54 1.50 2.67
CA VAL A 170 -22.29 1.49 1.22
C VAL A 170 -21.53 2.75 0.83
N ILE A 171 -20.43 2.58 0.10
CA ILE A 171 -19.66 3.66 -0.51
C ILE A 171 -19.94 3.67 -2.01
N ARG A 172 -20.32 4.81 -2.57
CA ARG A 172 -20.58 5.00 -4.00
C ARG A 172 -19.88 6.25 -4.52
N PRO A 173 -19.40 6.27 -5.77
CA PRO A 173 -18.98 7.51 -6.41
C PRO A 173 -20.19 8.39 -6.76
N GLU A 174 -19.97 9.69 -6.91
CA GLU A 174 -20.95 10.60 -7.50
C GLU A 174 -20.88 10.53 -9.03
N GLY A 175 -21.95 10.05 -9.66
CA GLY A 175 -22.01 9.99 -11.12
C GLY A 175 -20.89 9.14 -11.73
N ASP A 176 -20.10 9.75 -12.62
CA ASP A 176 -18.99 9.10 -13.33
C ASP A 176 -17.61 9.33 -12.69
N ASP A 177 -17.55 9.90 -11.49
CA ASP A 177 -16.30 10.20 -10.79
C ASP A 177 -15.51 8.94 -10.46
N GLU A 178 -14.21 8.92 -10.81
CA GLU A 178 -13.34 7.76 -10.60
C GLU A 178 -12.49 7.92 -9.34
N LEU A 179 -12.49 6.92 -8.47
CA LEU A 179 -11.65 6.92 -7.26
C LEU A 179 -11.14 5.52 -6.90
N ARG A 180 -10.04 5.47 -6.15
CA ARG A 180 -9.43 4.24 -5.65
C ARG A 180 -9.39 4.22 -4.14
N ILE A 181 -9.84 3.12 -3.55
CA ILE A 181 -9.81 2.90 -2.10
C ILE A 181 -8.79 1.80 -1.77
N TYR A 182 -7.87 2.11 -0.88
CA TYR A 182 -6.74 1.25 -0.50
C TYR A 182 -6.93 0.60 0.87
N HIS A 183 -7.70 1.21 1.75
CA HIS A 183 -7.90 0.75 3.12
C HIS A 183 -9.18 1.39 3.66
N ILE A 184 -10.03 0.62 4.34
CA ILE A 184 -11.22 1.11 5.04
C ILE A 184 -11.20 0.61 6.48
N LYS A 185 -11.48 1.51 7.43
CA LYS A 185 -11.70 1.24 8.85
C LYS A 185 -13.03 1.85 9.28
N VAL A 186 -13.85 1.07 9.95
CA VAL A 186 -15.16 1.51 10.46
C VAL A 186 -15.10 1.52 11.98
N PHE A 187 -15.46 2.66 12.57
CA PHE A 187 -15.46 2.88 14.02
C PHE A 187 -16.88 3.03 14.54
N GLY A 188 -17.12 2.49 15.72
CA GLY A 188 -18.43 2.54 16.35
C GLY A 188 -18.60 1.52 17.46
N GLN A 189 -19.86 1.28 17.82
CA GLN A 189 -20.23 0.32 18.85
C GLN A 189 -21.18 -0.73 18.28
N LYS A 190 -20.80 -2.00 18.45
CA LYS A 190 -21.70 -3.13 18.14
C LYS A 190 -22.82 -3.15 19.17
N HIS A 191 -24.06 -3.28 18.72
CA HIS A 191 -25.14 -3.65 19.61
C HIS A 191 -25.06 -5.16 19.81
N ASP A 192 -24.81 -5.58 21.05
CA ASP A 192 -24.96 -6.98 21.42
C ASP A 192 -26.42 -7.35 21.17
N CYS A 193 -26.67 -8.18 20.15
CA CYS A 193 -27.97 -8.78 19.91
C CYS A 193 -28.26 -9.83 21.00
N GLY A 194 -28.20 -9.46 22.28
CA GLY A 194 -28.53 -10.31 23.40
C GLY A 194 -30.05 -10.46 23.50
N ASN A 195 -30.63 -11.48 22.87
CA ASN A 195 -32.02 -11.92 23.06
C ASN A 195 -33.12 -10.82 23.02
N GLU A 196 -32.89 -9.68 22.37
CA GLU A 196 -33.95 -8.67 22.24
C GLU A 196 -35.00 -9.17 21.24
N GLN A 197 -36.17 -9.51 21.78
CA GLN A 197 -37.38 -9.81 21.02
C GLN A 197 -37.67 -8.66 20.06
N PHE A 198 -37.37 -8.84 18.77
CA PHE A 198 -37.81 -7.91 17.75
C PHE A 198 -39.35 -7.94 17.71
N ILE A 199 -40.01 -6.86 18.12
CA ILE A 199 -41.42 -6.64 17.82
C ILE A 199 -41.46 -6.25 16.33
N ILE A 200 -41.81 -7.22 15.48
CA ILE A 200 -42.13 -6.95 14.08
C ILE A 200 -43.46 -6.20 14.06
N ILE A 201 -43.42 -4.87 13.93
CA ILE A 201 -44.61 -4.10 13.58
C ILE A 201 -44.80 -4.22 12.07
N ARG A 202 -45.69 -5.11 11.66
CA ARG A 202 -46.23 -5.10 10.28
C ARG A 202 -47.20 -3.93 10.15
N LYS A 203 -46.96 -3.05 9.18
CA LYS A 203 -48.00 -2.17 8.63
C LYS A 203 -48.72 -2.90 7.50
#